data_AF-A0A3E2NMR4-F1
#
_entry.id   AF-A0A3E2NMR4-F1
#
_cell.length_a   1.000
_cell.length_b   1.000
_cell.length_c   1.000
_cell.angle_alpha   90.00
_cell.angle_beta   90.00
_cell.angle_gamma   90.00
#
_symmetry.space_group_name_H-M   'P 1'
#
loop_
_entity.id
_entity.type
_entity.pdbx_description
1 polymer ?
#
loop_
_entity_poly.entity_id
_entity_poly.type
_entity_poly.pdbx_seq_one_letter_code
_entity_poly.pdbx_strand_id
1 'polypeptide(L)'
;MQTLSAQVKTTVISKNAIPASIKYSGHVINAVNFTDEAGRHLVITTETGEKQAKSGEESYREAALYAYGYTLNKGAYHLDWKVQDFVMNAR
;
A
#
# COMPACT_ATOMS: atom_id res chain seq x y z
N MET A 1 5.86 23.67 -28.71
CA MET A 1 6.58 22.57 -28.02
C MET A 1 5.81 22.27 -26.74
N GLN A 2 5.14 21.13 -26.64
CA GLN A 2 4.52 20.70 -25.39
C GLN A 2 5.58 19.98 -24.55
N THR A 3 5.90 20.52 -23.38
CA THR A 3 6.75 19.86 -22.38
C THR A 3 6.00 18.66 -21.83
N LEU A 4 6.37 17.45 -22.27
CA LEU A 4 5.99 16.21 -21.60
C LEU A 4 6.78 16.14 -20.30
N SER A 5 6.17 16.54 -19.19
CA SER A 5 6.72 16.26 -17.87
C SER A 5 6.62 14.75 -17.63
N ALA A 6 7.75 14.07 -17.45
CA ALA A 6 7.83 12.65 -17.10
C ALA A 6 7.28 12.32 -15.69
N GLN A 7 6.58 13.26 -15.06
CA GLN A 7 6.03 13.10 -13.73
C GLN A 7 4.58 12.62 -13.82
N VAL A 8 4.33 11.42 -13.29
CA VAL A 8 2.98 10.89 -13.17
C VAL A 8 2.22 11.72 -12.14
N LYS A 9 1.10 12.32 -12.56
CA LYS A 9 0.24 13.08 -11.66
C LYS A 9 -0.61 12.13 -10.81
N THR A 10 -0.39 12.16 -9.51
CA THR A 10 -1.14 11.36 -8.53
C THR A 10 -2.27 12.15 -7.89
N THR A 11 -3.38 11.48 -7.59
CA THR A 11 -4.48 12.03 -6.79
C THR A 11 -4.57 11.24 -5.49
N VAL A 12 -4.40 11.90 -4.35
CA VAL A 12 -4.63 11.29 -3.03
C VAL A 12 -6.12 10.98 -2.90
N ILE A 13 -6.44 9.78 -2.40
CA ILE A 13 -7.81 9.36 -2.13
C ILE A 13 -7.99 9.02 -0.65
N SER A 14 -9.21 9.21 -0.15
CA SER A 14 -9.53 8.79 1.21
C SER A 14 -9.61 7.27 1.32
N LYS A 15 -9.38 6.74 2.53
CA LYS A 15 -9.55 5.31 2.84
C LYS A 15 -10.93 4.78 2.43
N ASN A 16 -11.98 5.60 2.58
CA ASN A 16 -13.36 5.22 2.26
C ASN A 16 -13.60 5.09 0.74
N ALA A 17 -12.72 5.66 -0.08
CA ALA A 17 -12.75 5.51 -1.54
C ALA A 17 -12.03 4.25 -2.03
N ILE A 18 -11.34 3.52 -1.15
CA ILE A 18 -10.71 2.24 -1.49
C ILE A 18 -11.83 1.19 -1.63
N PRO A 19 -11.97 0.51 -2.78
CA PRO A 19 -12.99 -0.50 -2.99
C PRO A 19 -12.91 -1.64 -1.96
N ALA A 20 -14.06 -2.11 -1.48
CA ALA A 20 -14.15 -3.17 -0.47
C ALA A 20 -13.60 -4.54 -0.94
N SER A 21 -13.45 -4.73 -2.25
CA SER A 21 -12.80 -5.89 -2.86
C SER A 21 -11.30 -5.94 -2.57
N ILE A 22 -10.66 -4.81 -2.26
CA ILE A 22 -9.23 -4.74 -2.00
C ILE A 22 -8.93 -5.12 -0.56
N LYS A 23 -8.04 -6.09 -0.39
CA LYS A 23 -7.57 -6.57 0.92
C LYS A 23 -6.16 -6.06 1.18
N TYR A 24 -5.96 -5.48 2.35
CA TYR A 24 -4.67 -4.98 2.83
C TYR A 24 -4.54 -5.26 4.33
N SER A 25 -3.31 -5.30 4.82
CA SER A 25 -2.98 -5.50 6.23
C SER A 25 -2.67 -4.17 6.90
N GLY A 26 -3.07 -3.99 8.16
CA GLY A 26 -2.78 -2.77 8.91
C GLY A 26 -3.71 -1.59 8.61
N HIS A 27 -3.28 -0.41 9.01
CA HIS A 27 -3.97 0.86 8.88
C HIS A 27 -3.46 1.63 7.66
N VAL A 28 -4.38 2.16 6.85
CA VAL A 28 -4.01 2.96 5.67
C VAL A 28 -3.39 4.28 6.11
N ILE A 29 -2.15 4.52 5.69
CA ILE A 29 -1.43 5.78 5.92
C ILE A 29 -1.54 6.70 4.69
N ASN A 30 -1.59 6.11 3.49
CA ASN A 30 -1.75 6.84 2.24
C ASN A 30 -2.43 5.96 1.19
N ALA A 31 -3.19 6.58 0.30
CA ALA A 31 -3.72 5.94 -0.88
C ALA A 31 -3.75 6.95 -2.02
N VAL A 32 -3.23 6.56 -3.18
CA VAL A 32 -3.16 7.42 -4.36
C VAL A 32 -3.64 6.69 -5.59
N ASN A 33 -4.32 7.42 -6.47
CA ASN A 33 -4.63 6.98 -7.82
C ASN A 33 -3.78 7.74 -8.82
N PHE A 34 -3.40 7.06 -9.89
CA PHE A 34 -2.87 7.71 -11.08
C PHE A 34 -3.34 6.98 -12.33
N THR A 35 -3.09 7.57 -13.49
CA THR A 35 -3.42 6.95 -14.78
C THR A 35 -2.22 7.15 -15.69
N ASP A 36 -1.78 6.08 -16.31
CA ASP A 36 -0.71 6.06 -17.30
C ASP A 36 -1.16 5.26 -18.54
N GLU A 37 -0.22 4.93 -19.43
CA GLU A 37 -0.47 4.16 -20.65
C GLU A 37 -0.97 2.73 -20.39
N ALA A 38 -0.64 2.15 -19.23
CA ALA A 38 -1.09 0.81 -18.83
C ALA A 38 -2.49 0.83 -18.19
N GLY A 39 -2.99 1.99 -17.78
CA GLY A 39 -4.36 2.19 -17.31
C GLY A 39 -4.45 2.95 -16.00
N ARG A 40 -5.53 2.70 -15.25
CA ARG A 40 -5.75 3.33 -13.94
C ARG A 40 -5.10 2.48 -12.85
N HIS A 41 -4.28 3.12 -12.04
CA HIS A 41 -3.57 2.52 -10.93
C HIS A 41 -4.10 3.02 -9.60
N LEU A 42 -4.05 2.14 -8.60
CA LEU A 42 -4.28 2.44 -7.19
C LEU A 42 -3.09 1.92 -6.39
N VAL A 43 -2.42 2.81 -5.66
CA VAL A 43 -1.37 2.47 -4.71
C VAL A 43 -1.86 2.73 -3.31
N ILE A 44 -1.72 1.74 -2.43
CA ILE A 44 -2.10 1.83 -1.02
C ILE A 44 -0.87 1.57 -0.18
N THR A 45 -0.61 2.45 0.79
CA THR A 45 0.41 2.24 1.81
C THR A 45 -0.25 2.07 3.17
N THR A 46 0.18 1.06 3.92
CA THR A 46 -0.40 0.73 5.22
C THR A 46 0.67 0.39 6.25
N GLU A 47 0.37 0.60 7.53
CA GLU A 47 1.26 0.23 8.64
C GLU A 47 0.52 -0.58 9.71
N THR A 48 1.23 -1.43 10.46
CA THR A 48 0.61 -2.18 11.56
C THR A 48 0.68 -1.49 12.91
N GLY A 49 1.48 -0.41 13.02
CA GLY A 49 1.98 0.08 14.30
C GLY A 49 2.93 -0.93 14.97
N GLU A 50 3.51 -0.53 16.09
CA GLU A 50 4.31 -1.41 16.95
C GLU A 50 3.39 -2.38 17.71
N LYS A 51 3.70 -3.67 17.63
CA LYS A 51 3.01 -4.74 18.34
C LYS A 51 4.00 -5.51 19.18
N GLN A 52 3.58 -5.87 20.39
CA GLN A 52 4.32 -6.79 21.22
C GLN A 52 3.92 -8.22 20.86
N ALA A 53 4.90 -9.02 20.47
CA ALA A 53 4.71 -10.41 20.13
C ALA A 53 5.58 -11.29 21.05
N LYS A 54 5.14 -12.54 21.22
CA LYS A 54 5.76 -13.50 22.12
C LYS A 54 6.07 -14.77 21.34
N SER A 55 7.30 -15.25 21.47
CA SER A 55 7.72 -16.56 20.97
C SER A 55 8.48 -17.28 22.09
N GLY A 56 7.83 -18.25 22.73
CA GLY A 56 8.39 -18.88 23.93
C GLY A 56 8.51 -17.90 25.11
N GLU A 57 9.68 -17.84 25.75
CA GLU A 57 9.99 -16.91 26.86
C GLU A 57 10.43 -15.51 26.38
N GLU A 58 10.69 -15.34 25.08
CA GLU A 58 11.17 -14.08 24.54
C GLU A 58 10.01 -13.15 24.13
N SER A 59 10.14 -11.87 24.50
CA SER A 59 9.24 -10.82 24.04
C SER A 59 9.94 -9.96 22.99
N TYR A 60 9.31 -9.81 21.83
CA TYR A 60 9.81 -8.95 20.77
C TYR A 60 8.78 -7.90 20.40
N ARG A 61 9.27 -6.82 19.81
CA ARG A 61 8.47 -5.74 19.24
C ARG A 61 8.57 -5.84 17.73
N GLU A 62 7.42 -5.86 17.08
CA GLU A 62 7.35 -5.95 15.63
C GLU A 62 6.51 -4.80 15.05
N ALA A 63 6.91 -4.32 13.88
CA ALA A 63 6.13 -3.37 13.10
C ALA A 63 6.36 -3.65 11.61
N ALA A 64 5.32 -3.46 10.80
CA ALA A 64 5.37 -3.64 9.36
C ALA A 64 4.77 -2.45 8.62
N LEU A 65 5.42 -2.08 7.52
CA LEU A 65 4.95 -1.18 6.48
C LEU A 65 4.68 -2.00 5.22
N TYR A 66 3.56 -1.75 4.57
CA TYR A 66 3.20 -2.39 3.31
C TYR A 66 2.90 -1.35 2.25
N ALA A 67 3.28 -1.65 1.01
CA ALA A 67 2.80 -0.94 -0.17
C ALA A 67 2.22 -1.95 -1.16
N TYR A 68 1.04 -1.64 -1.70
CA TYR A 68 0.34 -2.45 -2.66
C TYR A 68 0.08 -1.63 -3.92
N GLY A 69 0.44 -2.16 -5.08
CA GLY A 69 0.12 -1.57 -6.39
C GLY A 69 -0.92 -2.40 -7.12
N TYR A 70 -2.00 -1.74 -7.54
CA TYR A 70 -3.08 -2.36 -8.29
C TYR A 70 -3.35 -1.66 -9.61
N THR A 71 -3.63 -2.43 -10.64
CA THR A 71 -4.16 -1.94 -11.92
C THR A 71 -5.64 -2.28 -12.05
N LEU A 72 -6.46 -1.32 -12.47
CA LEU A 72 -7.86 -1.54 -12.82
C LEU A 72 -7.97 -2.03 -14.27
N ASN A 73 -8.35 -3.30 -14.46
CA ASN A 73 -8.59 -3.90 -15.77
C ASN A 73 -10.01 -4.48 -15.83
N LYS A 74 -10.77 -4.19 -16.89
CA LYS A 74 -12.15 -4.68 -17.11
C LYS A 74 -13.07 -4.53 -15.88
N GLY A 75 -12.88 -3.46 -15.10
CA GLY A 75 -13.69 -3.16 -13.91
C GLY A 75 -13.27 -3.87 -12.63
N ALA A 76 -12.20 -4.68 -12.66
CA ALA A 76 -11.64 -5.34 -11.49
C ALA A 76 -10.20 -4.84 -11.19
N TYR A 77 -9.87 -4.68 -9.92
CA TYR A 77 -8.50 -4.38 -9.49
C TYR A 77 -7.70 -5.67 -9.41
N HIS A 78 -6.54 -5.68 -10.06
CA HIS A 78 -5.55 -6.75 -10.01
C HIS A 78 -4.33 -6.28 -9.22
N LEU A 79 -3.85 -7.09 -8.29
CA LEU A 79 -2.62 -6.79 -7.55
C LEU A 79 -1.42 -7.08 -8.46
N ASP A 80 -0.65 -6.06 -8.80
CA ASP A 80 0.54 -6.20 -9.64
C ASP A 80 1.76 -6.49 -8.79
N TRP A 81 1.90 -5.79 -7.66
CA TRP A 81 3.02 -5.95 -6.75
C TRP A 81 2.64 -5.60 -5.32
N LYS A 82 3.38 -6.21 -4.38
CA LYS A 82 3.32 -5.92 -2.95
C LYS A 82 4.75 -5.81 -2.43
N VAL A 83 5.03 -4.71 -1.75
CA VAL A 83 6.27 -4.53 -0.98
C VAL A 83 5.92 -4.60 0.50
N GLN A 84 6.75 -5.29 1.26
CA GLN A 84 6.67 -5.35 2.71
C GLN A 84 8.02 -4.96 3.27
N ASP A 85 8.02 -3.98 4.16
CA ASP A 85 9.14 -3.65 5.03
C ASP A 85 8.74 -4.01 6.46
N PHE A 86 9.64 -4.64 7.20
CA PHE A 86 9.36 -5.24 8.50
C PHE A 86 10.55 -5.07 9.42
N VAL A 87 10.28 -4.60 10.64
CA VAL A 87 11.26 -4.46 11.71
C VAL A 87 10.82 -5.33 12.88
N MET A 88 11.77 -6.13 13.39
CA MET A 88 11.62 -6.91 14.62
C MET A 88 12.79 -6.62 15.54
N ASN A 89 12.48 -6.14 16.74
CA ASN A 89 13.46 -5.90 17.79
C ASN A 89 13.17 -6.84 18.97
N ALA A 90 14.13 -7.71 19.30
CA ALA A 90 14.12 -8.45 20.56
C ALA A 90 14.50 -7.51 21.71
N ARG A 91 13.84 -7.66 22.86
CA ARG A 91 14.22 -6.98 24.11
C ARG A 91 15.23 -7.80 24.90
#